data_AF-A0A1I2Q751-F1
#
_entry.id   AF-A0A1I2Q751-F1
#
_cell.length_a   1.000
_cell.length_b   1.000
_cell.length_c   1.000
_cell.angle_alpha   90.00
_cell.angle_beta   90.00
_cell.angle_gamma   90.00
#
_symmetry.space_group_name_H-M   'P 1'
#
loop_
_entity.id
_entity.type
_entity.pdbx_description
1 polymer ?
#
loop_
_entity_poly.entity_id
_entity_poly.type
_entity_poly.pdbx_seq_one_letter_code
_entity_poly.pdbx_strand_id
1 'polypeptide(L)' 'MKELLEILEGIDPDINYGEEDKLIDNGLLDSLSILSLVTELEDAFEIEIRPVDLIPSNFNSAESMWNMIQRLQKEN' A
#
# COMPACT_ATOMS: atom_id res chain seq x y z
N MET A 1 9.32 -6.02 2.00
CA MET A 1 8.26 -6.11 3.03
C MET A 1 8.57 -5.26 4.25
N LYS A 2 9.78 -5.30 4.84
CA LYS A 2 10.12 -4.39 5.97
C LYS A 2 9.95 -2.90 5.62
N GLU A 3 10.53 -2.48 4.51
CA GLU A 3 10.42 -1.10 4.00
C GLU A 3 8.97 -0.66 3.75
N LEU A 4 8.14 -1.55 3.19
CA LEU A 4 6.70 -1.31 3.03
C LEU A 4 6.02 -1.06 4.38
N LEU A 5 6.32 -1.85 5.41
CA LEU A 5 5.75 -1.66 6.74
C LEU A 5 6.21 -0.34 7.37
N GLU A 6 7.48 0.04 7.19
CA GLU A 6 7.99 1.34 7.66
C GLU A 6 7.26 2.52 7.01
N ILE A 7 6.98 2.45 5.71
CA ILE A 7 6.17 3.47 5.00
C ILE A 7 4.75 3.51 5.56
N LEU A 8 4.12 2.34 5.74
CA LEU A 8 2.75 2.24 6.25
C LEU A 8 2.63 2.78 7.69
N GLU A 9 3.55 2.40 8.59
CA GLU A 9 3.64 2.94 9.96
C GLU A 9 3.91 4.45 9.97
N GLY A 10 4.61 4.97 8.95
CA GLY A 10 4.82 6.41 8.77
C GLY A 10 3.55 7.18 8.39
N ILE A 11 2.60 6.52 7.72
CA ILE A 11 1.31 7.11 7.35
C ILE A 11 0.34 7.08 8.52
N ASP A 12 0.16 5.90 9.11
CA ASP A 12 -0.71 5.75 10.27
C ASP A 12 -0.15 4.69 11.24
N PRO A 13 0.53 5.11 12.32
CA PRO A 13 1.09 4.19 13.30
C PRO A 13 0.02 3.51 14.18
N ASP A 14 -1.24 3.94 14.13
CA ASP A 14 -2.32 3.34 14.92
C ASP A 14 -2.88 2.05 14.28
N ILE A 15 -2.53 1.78 13.03
CA ILE A 15 -3.00 0.61 12.27
C ILE A 15 -2.00 -0.55 12.37
N ASN A 16 -2.50 -1.74 12.71
CA ASN A 16 -1.69 -2.96 12.69
C ASN A 16 -1.69 -3.62 11.30
N TYR A 17 -0.86 -3.11 10.39
CA TYR A 17 -0.73 -3.63 9.01
C TYR A 17 -0.25 -5.09 8.91
N GLY A 18 0.27 -5.66 10.00
CA GLY A 18 0.70 -7.06 10.05
C GLY A 18 -0.43 -8.06 10.27
N GLU A 19 -1.56 -7.63 10.86
CA GLU A 19 -2.73 -8.47 11.12
C GLU A 19 -3.98 -8.02 10.36
N GLU A 20 -4.05 -6.73 10.00
CA GLU A 20 -5.21 -6.15 9.34
C GLU A 20 -5.26 -6.53 7.85
N ASP A 21 -6.40 -7.07 7.43
CA ASP A 21 -6.67 -7.53 6.07
C ASP A 21 -7.79 -6.76 5.37
N LYS A 22 -8.29 -5.67 5.98
CA LYS A 22 -9.39 -4.84 5.50
C LYS A 22 -9.12 -3.35 5.65
N LEU A 23 -7.92 -2.91 5.31
CA LEU A 23 -7.52 -1.50 5.47
C LEU A 23 -8.46 -0.51 4.76
N ILE A 24 -8.88 -0.82 3.53
CA ILE A 24 -9.84 0.03 2.80
C ILE A 24 -11.27 -0.27 3.22
N ASP A 25 -11.62 -1.55 3.34
CA ASP A 25 -13.01 -1.96 3.64
C ASP A 25 -13.48 -1.49 5.04
N ASN A 26 -12.58 -1.44 6.02
CA ASN A 26 -12.84 -0.90 7.35
C ASN A 26 -12.70 0.63 7.41
N GLY A 27 -12.30 1.29 6.31
CA GLY A 27 -12.10 2.74 6.25
C GLY A 27 -10.91 3.23 7.07
N LEU A 28 -9.93 2.36 7.31
CA LEU A 28 -8.69 2.70 8.02
C LEU A 28 -7.76 3.54 7.14
N LEU A 29 -7.70 3.21 5.85
CA LEU A 29 -7.05 4.04 4.84
C LEU A 29 -8.10 4.90 4.13
N ASP A 30 -8.04 6.21 4.36
CA ASP A 30 -8.85 7.16 3.63
C ASP A 30 -8.24 7.50 2.26
N SER A 31 -8.97 8.26 1.44
CA SER A 31 -8.49 8.62 0.10
C SER A 31 -7.22 9.48 0.11
N LEU A 32 -6.93 10.22 1.18
CA LEU A 32 -5.72 11.03 1.28
C LEU A 32 -4.52 10.17 1.66
N SER A 33 -4.68 9.30 2.65
CA SER A 33 -3.67 8.32 3.06
C SER A 33 -3.29 7.40 1.92
N ILE A 34 -4.25 6.96 1.09
CA ILE A 34 -3.96 6.15 -0.10
C ILE A 34 -3.12 6.93 -1.11
N LEU A 35 -3.43 8.21 -1.38
CA LEU A 35 -2.65 9.02 -2.32
C LEU A 35 -1.22 9.26 -1.84
N SER A 36 -1.05 9.54 -0.55
CA SER A 36 0.28 9.67 0.08
C SER A 36 1.05 8.34 -0.01
N LEU A 37 0.39 7.23 0.33
CA LEU A 37 0.97 5.89 0.23
C LEU A 37 1.43 5.58 -1.18
N VAL A 38 0.59 5.84 -2.18
CA VAL A 38 0.95 5.61 -3.58
C VAL A 38 2.24 6.35 -3.94
N THR A 39 2.33 7.63 -3.59
CA THR A 39 3.52 8.45 -3.89
C THR A 39 4.77 7.88 -3.23
N GLU A 40 4.70 7.55 -1.94
CA GLU A 40 5.82 6.94 -1.19
C GLU A 40 6.24 5.58 -1.78
N LEU A 41 5.27 4.75 -2.21
CA LEU A 41 5.56 3.46 -2.83
C LEU A 41 6.20 3.60 -4.21
N GLU A 42 5.71 4.53 -5.03
CA GLU A 42 6.28 4.81 -6.35
C GLU A 42 7.73 5.27 -6.23
N ASP A 43 8.02 6.21 -5.32
CA ASP A 43 9.35 6.74 -5.08
C ASP A 43 10.29 5.71 -4.43
N ALA A 44 9.82 4.94 -3.44
CA ALA A 44 10.65 3.97 -2.72
C ALA A 44 10.99 2.73 -3.55
N PHE A 45 10.05 2.24 -4.37
CA PHE A 45 10.19 0.99 -5.12
C PHE A 45 10.44 1.18 -6.62
N GLU A 46 10.52 2.43 -7.10
CA GLU A 46 10.66 2.81 -8.52
C GLU A 46 9.58 2.14 -9.40
N ILE A 47 8.33 2.23 -8.97
CA ILE A 47 7.15 1.66 -9.65
C ILE A 47 6.16 2.76 -10.08
N GLU A 48 5.21 2.40 -10.95
CA GLU A 48 4.07 3.24 -11.31
C GLU A 48 2.76 2.54 -10.89
N ILE A 49 1.98 3.17 -10.02
CA ILE A 49 0.69 2.66 -9.55
C ILE A 49 -0.41 3.44 -10.24
N ARG A 50 -1.17 2.76 -11.09
CA ARG A 50 -2.26 3.40 -11.83
C ARG A 50 -3.54 3.45 -10.99
N PRO A 51 -4.50 4.33 -11.35
CA PRO A 51 -5.81 4.36 -10.69
C PRO A 51 -6.56 3.03 -10.69
N VAL A 52 -6.32 2.17 -11.69
CA VAL A 52 -6.92 0.82 -11.76
C VAL A 52 -6.35 -0.15 -10.73
N ASP A 53 -5.16 0.13 -10.22
CA ASP A 53 -4.50 -0.65 -9.18
C ASP A 53 -4.94 -0.20 -7.77
N LEU A 54 -5.59 0.96 -7.63
CA LEU A 54 -6.15 1.49 -6.38
C LEU A 54 -7.47 0.82 -5.99
N ILE A 55 -7.41 -0.48 -5.77
CA ILE A 55 -8.55 -1.31 -5.40
C ILE A 55 -8.30 -2.05 -4.08
N PRO A 56 -9.37 -2.38 -3.32
CA PRO A 56 -9.24 -3.10 -2.05
C PRO A 56 -8.38 -4.37 -2.17
N SER A 57 -8.47 -5.12 -3.26
CA SER A 57 -7.67 -6.35 -3.42
C SER A 57 -6.16 -6.13 -3.38
N ASN A 58 -5.67 -4.93 -3.76
CA ASN A 58 -4.25 -4.57 -3.75
C ASN A 58 -3.84 -3.83 -2.47
N PHE A 59 -4.77 -3.19 -1.75
CA PHE A 59 -4.46 -2.30 -0.62
C PHE A 59 -5.11 -2.70 0.71
N ASN A 60 -5.88 -3.78 0.76
CA ASN A 60 -6.53 -4.21 2.00
C ASN A 60 -5.57 -4.83 3.02
N SER A 61 -4.39 -5.29 2.59
CA SER A 61 -3.37 -5.87 3.48
C SER A 61 -1.97 -5.48 3.01
N ALA A 62 -1.00 -5.47 3.93
CA ALA A 62 0.41 -5.28 3.58
C ALA A 62 0.92 -6.35 2.61
N GLU A 63 0.41 -7.58 2.70
CA GLU A 63 0.76 -8.66 1.77
C GLU A 63 0.23 -8.39 0.35
N SER A 64 -1.02 -7.93 0.23
CA SER A 64 -1.61 -7.53 -1.05
C SER A 64 -0.80 -6.42 -1.71
N MET A 65 -0.40 -5.41 -0.94
CA MET A 65 0.41 -4.29 -1.44
C MET A 65 1.78 -4.79 -1.88
N TRP A 66 2.42 -5.65 -1.09
CA TRP A 66 3.70 -6.24 -1.43
C TRP A 66 3.63 -7.05 -2.74
N ASN A 67 2.58 -7.84 -2.93
CA ASN A 67 2.36 -8.58 -4.16
C ASN A 67 2.14 -7.67 -5.37
N MET A 68 1.41 -6.56 -5.20
CA MET A 68 1.24 -5.54 -6.24
C MET A 68 2.58 -4.90 -6.60
N ILE A 69 3.37 -4.46 -5.62
CA ILE A 69 4.70 -3.86 -5.83
C ILE A 69 5.60 -4.83 -6.60
N GLN A 70 5.68 -6.08 -6.18
CA GLN A 70 6.48 -7.11 -6.85
C GLN A 70 6.02 -7.41 -8.27
N ARG A 71 4.72 -7.25 -8.57
CA ARG A 71 4.19 -7.37 -9.93
C ARG A 71 4.64 -6.18 -10.79
N LEU A 72 4.45 -4.96 -10.29
CA LEU A 72 4.80 -3.72 -11.01
C LEU A 72 6.31 -3.61 -11.26
N GLN A 73 7.14 -3.99 -10.28
CA GLN A 73 8.61 -4.03 -10.45
C GLN A 73 9.08 -5.01 -11.53
N LYS A 74 8.27 -6.00 -11.93
CA LYS A 74 8.60 -6.93 -13.03
C LYS A 74 8.09 -6.45 -14.38
N GLU A 75 7.16 -5.49 -14.39
CA GLU A 75 6.61 -4.89 -15.60
C GLU A 75 7.48 -3.71 -16.10
N ASN A 76 8.36 -3.20 -15.24
CA ASN A 76 9.43 -2.23 -15.54
C ASN A 76 10.76 -2.94 -15.91
#